data_AF-A0A3R9VJY1-F1
#
_entry.id   AF-A0A3R9VJY1-F1
#
_cell.length_a   1.000
_cell.length_b   1.000
_cell.length_c   1.000
_cell.angle_alpha   90.00
_cell.angle_beta   90.00
_cell.angle_gamma   90.00
#
_symmetry.space_group_name_H-M   'P 1'
#
loop_
_entity.id
_entity.type
_entity.pdbx_description
1 polymer ?
#
loop_
_entity_poly.entity_id
_entity_poly.type
_entity_poly.pdbx_seq_one_letter_code
_entity_poly.pdbx_strand_id
1 'polypeptide(L)' 'MSAPAPRPRRLPDAPVVLRDGWWWMFSRAGSIPVSDAAFAAVLDDFAQAMAAADRAVADLRTRQSESPAPDPGGRR' A
#
# COMPACT_ATOMS: atom_id res chain seq x y z
N MET A 1 11.67 -7.91 -22.54
CA MET A 1 11.17 -6.84 -21.64
C MET A 1 10.91 -7.49 -20.28
N SER A 2 11.65 -7.13 -19.25
CA SER A 2 11.46 -7.68 -17.89
C SER A 2 10.25 -7.02 -17.25
N ALA A 3 9.34 -7.82 -16.69
CA ALA A 3 8.25 -7.29 -15.88
C ALA A 3 8.83 -6.51 -14.68
N PRO A 4 8.26 -5.37 -14.29
CA PRO A 4 8.68 -4.68 -13.08
C PRO A 4 8.56 -5.65 -11.91
N ALA A 5 9.67 -5.84 -11.17
CA ALA A 5 9.67 -6.69 -9.99
C ALA A 5 8.57 -6.21 -9.04
N PRO A 6 7.75 -7.12 -8.48
CA PRO A 6 6.72 -6.74 -7.53
C PRO A 6 7.37 -5.96 -6.40
N ARG A 7 6.99 -4.69 -6.26
CA ARG A 7 7.50 -3.85 -5.18
C ARG A 7 7.12 -4.52 -3.86
N PRO A 8 8.06 -4.67 -2.91
CA PRO A 8 7.77 -5.31 -1.64
C PRO A 8 6.61 -4.58 -0.96
N ARG A 9 5.53 -5.32 -0.72
CA ARG A 9 4.35 -4.78 -0.05
C ARG A 9 4.68 -4.72 1.43
N ARG A 10 4.98 -3.52 1.91
CA ARG A 10 5.17 -3.24 3.33
C ARG A 10 3.86 -2.73 3.90
N LEU A 11 3.47 -3.34 5.00
CA LEU A 11 2.37 -2.84 5.82
C LEU A 11 2.94 -1.75 6.74
N PRO A 12 2.39 -0.53 6.74
CA PRO A 12 2.87 0.55 7.62
C PRO A 12 2.81 0.10 9.08
N ASP A 13 3.88 0.35 9.83
CA ASP A 13 4.00 0.04 11.26
C ASP A 13 3.77 -1.43 11.66
N ALA A 14 3.73 -2.35 10.69
CA ALA A 14 3.62 -3.78 10.96
C ALA A 14 5.00 -4.45 10.87
N PRO A 15 5.30 -5.42 11.74
CA PRO A 15 6.58 -6.15 11.70
C PRO A 15 6.63 -7.16 10.55
N VAL A 16 5.86 -7.00 9.47
CA VAL A 16 5.72 -7.99 8.39
C VAL A 16 5.93 -7.37 7.00
N VAL A 17 6.54 -8.14 6.09
CA VAL A 17 6.76 -7.76 4.69
C VAL A 17 6.45 -8.92 3.75
N LEU A 18 5.86 -8.63 2.60
CA LEU A 18 5.74 -9.60 1.51
C LEU A 18 6.98 -9.52 0.62
N ARG A 19 7.74 -10.61 0.54
CA ARG A 19 8.96 -10.74 -0.28
C ARG A 19 8.99 -12.09 -0.97
N ASP A 20 9.27 -12.07 -2.27
CA ASP A 20 9.40 -13.28 -3.10
C ASP A 20 8.17 -14.21 -3.03
N GLY A 21 6.97 -13.62 -2.81
CA GLY A 21 5.70 -14.35 -2.67
C GLY A 21 5.45 -14.93 -1.26
N TRP A 22 6.33 -14.66 -0.30
CA TRP A 22 6.20 -15.15 1.08
C TRP A 22 6.12 -13.99 2.07
N TRP A 23 5.31 -14.17 3.11
CA TRP A 23 5.28 -13.25 4.24
C TRP A 23 6.46 -13.51 5.16
N TRP A 24 7.16 -12.44 5.55
CA TRP A 24 8.28 -12.48 6.48
C TRP A 24 7.99 -11.57 7.67
N MET A 25 8.21 -12.05 8.88
CA MET A 25 8.12 -11.27 10.10
C MET A 25 9.51 -10.84 10.57
N PHE A 26 9.69 -9.56 10.85
CA PHE A 26 10.88 -9.00 11.46
C PHE A 26 10.76 -9.01 12.99
N SER A 27 11.82 -9.49 13.63
CA SER A 27 12.02 -9.41 15.07
C SER A 27 13.43 -8.88 15.35
N ARG A 28 13.73 -8.60 16.62
CA ARG A 28 15.10 -8.29 17.06
C ARG A 28 16.10 -9.40 16.73
N ALA A 29 15.64 -10.64 16.59
CA ALA A 29 16.48 -11.79 16.25
C ALA A 29 16.66 -11.99 14.73
N GLY A 30 16.01 -11.18 13.89
CA GLY A 30 16.07 -11.27 12.44
C GLY A 30 14.72 -11.48 11.79
N SER A 31 14.74 -11.89 10.51
CA SER A 31 13.55 -12.18 9.71
C SER A 31 13.20 -13.66 9.72
N ILE A 32 11.94 -13.99 9.98
CA ILE A 32 11.44 -15.37 10.03
C ILE A 32 10.28 -15.47 9.02
N PRO A 33 10.23 -16.51 8.17
CA PRO A 33 9.09 -16.71 7.28
C PRO A 33 7.83 -17.04 8.09
N VAL A 34 6.70 -16.51 7.66
CA VAL A 34 5.39 -16.88 8.19
C VAL A 34 5.03 -18.26 7.65
N SER A 35 4.97 -19.25 8.54
CA SER A 35 4.63 -20.65 8.20
C SER A 35 3.15 -20.99 8.36
N ASP A 36 2.41 -20.22 9.16
CA ASP A 36 0.98 -20.41 9.37
C ASP A 36 0.19 -19.86 8.17
N ALA A 37 -0.50 -20.76 7.46
CA ALA A 37 -1.25 -20.43 6.25
C ALA A 37 -2.48 -19.56 6.51
N ALA A 38 -3.16 -19.73 7.66
CA ALA A 38 -4.31 -18.90 8.01
C ALA A 38 -3.87 -17.48 8.35
N PHE A 39 -2.75 -17.35 9.07
CA PHE A 39 -2.15 -16.06 9.35
C PHE A 39 -1.67 -15.35 8.08
N ALA A 40 -1.03 -16.09 7.16
CA ALA A 40 -0.63 -15.55 5.86
C ALA A 40 -1.83 -15.03 5.05
N ALA A 41 -2.96 -15.73 5.05
CA ALA A 41 -4.19 -15.29 4.38
C ALA A 41 -4.73 -13.98 4.97
N VAL A 42 -4.71 -13.83 6.30
CA VAL A 42 -5.10 -12.56 6.96
C VAL A 42 -4.19 -11.41 6.54
N LEU A 43 -2.88 -11.66 6.41
CA LEU A 43 -1.93 -10.65 5.93
C LEU A 43 -2.21 -10.25 4.48
N ASP A 44 -2.56 -11.20 3.61
CA ASP A 44 -2.95 -10.94 2.23
C ASP A 44 -4.21 -10.07 2.15
N ASP A 45 -5.26 -10.42 2.90
CA ASP A 45 -6.51 -9.65 2.95
C ASP A 45 -6.27 -8.23 3.45
N PHE A 46 -5.47 -8.08 4.52
CA PHE A 46 -5.11 -6.78 5.05
C PHE A 46 -4.31 -5.96 4.03
N ALA A 47 -3.35 -6.58 3.34
CA ALA A 47 -2.57 -5.90 2.32
C ALA A 47 -3.45 -5.47 1.14
N GLN A 48 -4.45 -6.26 0.76
CA GLN A 48 -5.46 -5.91 -0.25
C GLN A 48 -6.29 -4.70 0.17
N ALA A 49 -6.79 -4.69 1.42
CA ALA A 49 -7.54 -3.58 1.97
C ALA A 49 -6.72 -2.28 1.98
N MET A 50 -5.46 -2.33 2.40
CA MET A 50 -4.54 -1.17 2.37
C MET A 50 -4.37 -0.61 0.96
N ALA A 51 -4.14 -1.47 -0.05
CA ALA A 51 -4.01 -0.99 -1.42
C ALA A 51 -5.33 -0.49 -2.03
N ALA A 52 -6.49 -0.94 -1.53
CA ALA A 52 -7.78 -0.37 -1.90
C ALA A 52 -7.94 1.03 -1.29
N ALA A 53 -7.57 1.21 -0.02
CA ALA A 53 -7.56 2.51 0.65
C ALA A 53 -6.62 3.50 -0.04
N ASP A 54 -5.38 3.09 -0.36
CA ASP A 54 -4.42 3.94 -1.07
C ASP A 54 -4.96 4.40 -2.44
N ARG A 55 -5.63 3.50 -3.17
CA ARG A 55 -6.31 3.84 -4.44
C ARG A 55 -7.44 4.84 -4.23
N ALA A 56 -8.29 4.63 -3.22
CA ALA A 56 -9.38 5.57 -2.92
C ALA A 56 -8.86 6.96 -2.54
N VAL A 57 -7.76 7.04 -1.79
CA VAL A 57 -7.09 8.30 -1.43
C VAL A 57 -6.48 8.96 -2.66
N ALA A 58 -5.83 8.20 -3.54
CA ALA A 58 -5.27 8.71 -4.79
C ALA A 58 -6.37 9.29 -5.69
N ASP A 59 -7.47 8.56 -5.88
CA ASP A 59 -8.64 9.01 -6.66
C ASP A 59 -9.22 10.31 -6.10
N LEU A 60 -9.36 10.41 -4.78
CA LEU A 60 -9.85 11.63 -4.12
C LEU A 60 -8.93 12.82 -4.39
N ARG A 61 -7.60 12.63 -4.29
CA ARG A 61 -6.61 13.69 -4.57
C ARG A 61 -6.63 14.13 -6.03
N THR A 62 -6.80 13.20 -6.97
CA THR A 62 -6.96 13.52 -8.40
C THR A 62 -8.19 14.40 -8.62
N ARG A 63 -9.35 14.00 -8.06
CA ARG A 63 -10.59 14.79 -8.17
C ARG A 63 -10.48 16.20 -7.59
N GLN A 64 -9.78 16.34 -6.46
CA GLN A 64 -9.53 17.65 -5.84
C GLN A 64 -8.60 18.52 -6.69
N SER A 65 -7.60 17.91 -7.34
CA SER A 65 -6.66 18.62 -8.21
C SER A 65 -7.30 19.06 -9.53
N GLU A 66 -8.34 18.36 -9.98
CA GLU A 66 -9.10 18.65 -11.19
C GLU A 66 -10.19 19.71 -10.97
N SER A 67 -10.50 20.05 -9.71
CA SER A 67 -11.36 21.20 -9.37
C SER A 67 -10.51 22.47 -9.37
N PRO A 68 -10.60 23.35 -10.38
CA PRO A 68 -9.72 24.52 -10.47
C PRO A 68 -10.12 25.58 -9.44
N ALA A 69 -9.14 26.34 -8.99
CA ALA A 69 -9.24 27.50 -8.10
C ALA A 69 -10.35 28.51 -8.51
N PRO A 70 -10.85 29.32 -7.55
CA PRO A 70 -11.78 30.41 -7.86
C PRO A 70 -11.16 31.39 -8.87
N ASP A 71 -11.99 31.79 -9.82
CA ASP A 71 -11.71 32.74 -10.90
C ASP A 71 -10.99 34.01 -10.40
N PRO A 72 -9.82 34.41 -10.97
CA PRO A 72 -9.21 35.71 -10.72
C PRO A 72 -9.96 36.80 -11.52
N GLY A 73 -11.26 36.92 -11.28
CA GLY A 73 -12.19 37.80 -12.01
C GLY A 73 -12.57 39.07 -11.23
N GLY A 74 -11.66 39.63 -10.44
CA GLY A 74 -11.90 40.84 -9.63
C GLY A 74 -11.28 42.09 -10.25
N ARG A 75 -11.72 42.50 -11.44
CA ARG A 75 -11.39 43.83 -12.00
C ARG A 75 -12.64 44.70 -12.03
N ARG A 76 -12.79 45.59 -11.04
CA ARG A 76 -13.48 46.88 -11.16
C ARG A 76 -12.82 47.90 -10.25
#